data_AF-A0A852TZV9-F1
#
_entry.id   AF-A0A852TZV9-F1
#
_cell.length_a   1.000
_cell.length_b   1.000
_cell.length_c   1.000
_cell.angle_alpha   90.00
_cell.angle_beta   90.00
_cell.angle_gamma   90.00
#
_symmetry.space_group_name_H-M   'P 1'
#
loop_
_entity.id
_entity.type
_entity.pdbx_description
1 polymer ?
#
loop_
_entity_poly.entity_id
_entity_poly.type
_entity_poly.pdbx_seq_one_letter_code
_entity_poly.pdbx_strand_id
1 'polypeptide(L)'
;MQFSPRVQDALDSVDEDYYTLHPDGRLVTQTTVAWLIASTLDRLDVRPGTRVLEIGTGSGFSGALLAELVGDGGAVVSVDVVPDLADRARELHRRRGRGGIEVRTADGREGAPDHGPFDRIVAWATPDLIPQAWVDQAAPGALLITPVQVTPLVKTNAVVVAHVAADGRIAADSLFPGGYVEMHGEVLTQWLVPPRGVDALAHDADGAPWWIAAPWAAEDRQAAERLLRTLMSVRSQRLLTEDESVQDFTAYLYAVRPEELSIVGTGSAGWRLGCTSGDGAALLDRGTGADVVHTGDRGALDTLLGWTESWREAGRPGYAEVCPVLRQVDGGWEVRLAMASKGRYA
;
A
#
# COMPACT_ATOMS: atom_id res chain seq x y z
N MET A 1 -6.45 18.64 10.39
CA MET A 1 -6.68 17.38 11.14
C MET A 1 -5.95 17.50 12.46
N GLN A 2 -6.51 16.98 13.54
CA GLN A 2 -5.90 17.01 14.86
C GLN A 2 -5.58 15.56 15.25
N PHE A 3 -4.29 15.24 15.39
CA PHE A 3 -3.85 13.94 15.92
C PHE A 3 -4.09 13.88 17.43
N SER A 4 -4.03 12.68 18.03
CA SER A 4 -3.99 12.60 19.48
C SER A 4 -2.82 13.43 20.04
N PRO A 5 -2.96 14.01 21.25
CA PRO A 5 -1.90 14.83 21.85
C PRO A 5 -0.55 14.11 21.87
N ARG A 6 -0.55 12.79 22.09
CA ARG A 6 0.65 11.98 22.19
C ARG A 6 1.37 11.79 20.84
N VAL A 7 0.63 11.61 19.74
CA VAL A 7 1.25 11.57 18.40
C VAL A 7 1.75 12.96 18.01
N GLN A 8 1.03 14.01 18.39
CA GLN A 8 1.48 15.38 18.17
C GLN A 8 2.77 15.69 18.95
N ASP A 9 2.84 15.33 20.23
CA ASP A 9 4.03 15.49 21.06
C ASP A 9 5.23 14.72 20.47
N ALA A 10 4.99 13.51 19.95
CA ALA A 10 6.03 12.75 19.25
C ALA A 10 6.53 13.48 17.99
N LEU A 11 5.63 13.99 17.14
CA LEU A 11 6.01 14.79 15.97
C LEU A 11 6.82 16.03 16.35
N ASP A 12 6.42 16.73 17.41
CA ASP A 12 7.08 17.96 17.86
C ASP A 12 8.48 17.67 18.46
N SER A 13 8.70 16.46 18.99
CA SER A 13 9.96 16.03 19.60
C SER A 13 10.98 15.43 18.61
N VAL A 14 10.54 15.02 17.42
CA VAL A 14 11.39 14.36 16.42
C VAL A 14 11.62 15.29 15.24
N ASP A 15 12.87 15.71 15.07
CA ASP A 15 13.34 16.47 13.92
C ASP A 15 13.24 15.63 12.62
N GLU A 16 12.25 15.94 11.77
CA GLU A 16 11.99 15.25 10.51
C GLU A 16 13.17 15.33 9.55
N ASP A 17 13.67 16.54 9.28
CA ASP A 17 14.75 16.81 8.33
C ASP A 17 16.01 16.03 8.66
N TYR A 18 16.30 15.84 9.95
CA TYR A 18 17.44 15.03 10.40
C TYR A 18 17.39 13.57 9.90
N TYR A 19 16.19 13.00 9.80
CA TYR A 19 16.01 11.63 9.33
C TYR A 19 15.79 11.58 7.82
N THR A 20 15.04 12.53 7.26
CA THR A 20 14.55 12.48 5.88
C THR A 20 15.49 13.11 4.87
N LEU A 21 16.47 13.92 5.27
CA LEU A 21 17.41 14.57 4.36
C LEU A 21 18.82 13.97 4.43
N HIS A 22 19.48 13.96 3.28
CA HIS A 22 20.93 13.84 3.18
C HIS A 22 21.62 15.17 3.57
N PRO A 23 22.92 15.16 3.90
CA PRO A 23 23.64 16.38 4.26
C PRO A 23 23.64 17.49 3.18
N ASP A 24 23.40 17.12 1.92
CA ASP A 24 23.28 18.04 0.79
C ASP A 24 21.85 18.60 0.61
N GLY A 25 20.92 18.26 1.51
CA GLY A 25 19.53 18.69 1.49
C GLY A 25 18.61 17.89 0.58
N ARG A 26 19.11 16.84 -0.10
CA ARG A 26 18.26 15.95 -0.90
C ARG A 26 17.47 15.00 0.01
N LEU A 27 16.22 14.73 -0.37
CA LEU A 27 15.42 13.72 0.32
C LEU A 27 16.04 12.33 0.18
N VAL A 28 16.06 11.59 1.28
CA VAL A 28 16.42 10.17 1.32
C VAL A 28 15.35 9.39 0.57
N THR A 29 15.79 8.45 -0.27
CA THR A 29 14.89 7.54 -0.98
C THR A 29 14.00 6.78 0.00
N GLN A 30 12.77 6.45 -0.40
CA GLN A 30 11.82 5.70 0.44
C GLN A 30 11.45 6.44 1.75
N THR A 31 11.29 7.76 1.66
CA THR A 31 10.70 8.58 2.72
C THR A 31 9.20 8.73 2.52
N THR A 32 8.42 8.44 3.56
CA THR A 32 6.98 8.73 3.63
C THR A 32 6.73 10.08 4.29
N VAL A 33 5.75 10.83 3.82
CA VAL A 33 5.38 12.13 4.40
C VAL A 33 4.93 11.99 5.86
N ALA A 34 5.41 12.88 6.73
CA ALA A 34 5.18 12.79 8.18
C ALA A 34 3.72 12.70 8.59
N TRP A 35 2.82 13.45 7.93
CA TRP A 35 1.38 13.39 8.21
C TRP A 35 0.78 11.98 8.02
N LEU A 36 1.23 11.23 7.01
CA LEU A 36 0.72 9.88 6.74
C LEU A 36 1.24 8.88 7.78
N ILE A 37 2.51 9.04 8.20
CA ILE A 37 3.08 8.25 9.31
C ILE A 37 2.27 8.54 10.58
N ALA A 38 2.09 9.81 10.94
CA ALA A 38 1.34 10.21 12.13
C ALA A 38 -0.12 9.71 12.10
N SER A 39 -0.82 9.80 10.97
CA SER A 39 -2.17 9.27 10.84
C SER A 39 -2.23 7.75 11.04
N THR A 40 -1.21 7.03 10.60
CA THR A 40 -1.10 5.58 10.80
C THR A 40 -0.78 5.25 12.26
N LEU A 41 0.15 5.97 12.89
CA LEU A 41 0.54 5.78 14.28
C LEU A 41 -0.59 6.12 15.27
N ASP A 42 -1.43 7.10 14.95
CA ASP A 42 -2.62 7.47 15.74
C ASP A 42 -3.64 6.32 15.74
N ARG A 43 -3.82 5.65 14.60
CA ARG A 43 -4.66 4.45 14.48
C ARG A 43 -4.03 3.22 15.12
N LEU A 44 -2.69 3.10 15.05
CA LEU A 44 -1.94 2.00 15.65
C LEU A 44 -1.99 2.03 17.19
N ASP A 45 -2.42 3.15 17.77
CA ASP A 45 -2.63 3.30 19.21
C ASP A 45 -1.45 2.79 20.05
N VAL A 46 -0.24 3.27 19.72
CA VAL A 46 0.99 2.88 20.42
C VAL A 46 0.99 3.52 21.81
N ARG A 47 1.01 2.68 22.85
CA ARG A 47 1.01 3.11 24.27
C ARG A 47 2.40 2.94 24.90
N PRO A 48 2.72 3.64 26.00
CA PRO A 48 3.97 3.37 26.71
C PRO A 48 4.05 1.90 27.12
N GLY A 49 5.22 1.29 26.99
CA GLY A 49 5.41 -0.14 27.29
C GLY A 49 5.13 -1.12 26.14
N THR A 50 4.60 -0.62 25.02
CA THR A 50 4.25 -1.46 23.85
C THR A 50 5.52 -2.01 23.18
N ARG A 51 5.47 -3.28 22.75
CA ARG A 51 6.43 -3.87 21.82
C ARG A 51 5.93 -3.74 20.39
N VAL A 52 6.68 -3.07 19.52
CA VAL A 52 6.28 -2.79 18.14
C VAL A 52 7.22 -3.48 17.17
N LEU A 53 6.67 -4.16 16.17
CA LEU A 53 7.38 -4.55 14.95
C LEU A 53 7.08 -3.53 13.85
N GLU A 54 8.14 -2.91 13.34
CA GLU A 54 8.08 -2.02 12.18
C GLU A 54 8.74 -2.71 10.98
N ILE A 55 8.02 -2.79 9.86
CA ILE A 55 8.51 -3.30 8.59
C ILE A 55 8.78 -2.14 7.62
N GLY A 56 10.03 -2.01 7.19
CA GLY A 56 10.51 -0.93 6.32
C GLY A 56 11.01 0.27 7.13
N THR A 57 12.24 0.19 7.65
CA THR A 57 12.88 1.30 8.40
C THR A 57 13.01 2.57 7.56
N GLY A 58 13.34 2.45 6.27
CA GLY A 58 13.47 3.58 5.35
C GLY A 58 14.42 4.66 5.86
N SER A 59 13.90 5.90 5.96
CA SER A 59 14.67 7.03 6.48
C SER A 59 15.01 6.95 7.98
N GLY A 60 14.31 6.08 8.73
CA GLY A 60 14.38 5.97 10.20
C GLY A 60 13.44 6.94 10.93
N PHE A 61 12.70 7.80 10.23
CA PHE A 61 11.84 8.80 10.87
C PHE A 61 10.67 8.17 11.66
N SER A 62 9.96 7.20 11.07
CA SER A 62 8.86 6.49 11.74
C SER A 62 9.35 5.71 12.96
N GLY A 63 10.50 5.03 12.86
CA GLY A 63 11.15 4.37 13.98
C GLY A 63 11.48 5.33 15.14
N ALA A 64 11.89 6.57 14.84
CA ALA A 64 12.14 7.59 15.85
C ALA A 64 10.86 8.02 16.58
N LEU A 65 9.75 8.17 15.85
CA LEU A 65 8.44 8.46 16.42
C LEU A 65 7.94 7.28 17.28
N LEU A 66 8.07 6.05 16.78
CA LEU A 66 7.71 4.85 17.52
C LEU A 66 8.51 4.74 18.83
N ALA A 67 9.81 5.00 18.81
CA ALA A 67 10.66 4.99 20.00
C ALA A 67 10.18 6.00 21.07
N GLU A 68 9.79 7.21 20.65
CA GLU A 68 9.22 8.22 21.54
C GLU A 68 7.88 7.76 22.13
N LEU A 69 7.03 7.17 21.29
CA LEU A 69 5.75 6.65 21.74
C LEU A 69 5.98 5.54 22.76
N VAL A 70 6.69 4.45 22.44
CA VAL A 70 6.81 3.30 23.34
C VAL A 70 7.45 3.64 24.70
N GLY A 71 8.33 4.65 24.74
CA GLY A 71 9.01 5.10 25.96
C GLY A 71 9.90 4.02 26.61
N ASP A 72 10.42 4.32 27.82
CA ASP A 72 11.44 3.50 28.49
C ASP A 72 11.04 2.04 28.76
N GLY A 73 9.74 1.76 28.89
CA GLY A 73 9.22 0.42 29.17
C GLY A 73 8.89 -0.41 27.94
N GLY A 74 8.95 0.18 26.75
CA GLY A 74 8.60 -0.48 25.50
C GLY A 74 9.80 -0.67 24.58
N ALA A 75 9.55 -1.28 23.42
CA ALA A 75 10.60 -1.55 22.46
C ALA A 75 10.07 -1.57 21.03
N VAL A 76 10.88 -1.11 20.10
CA VAL A 76 10.64 -1.16 18.65
C VAL A 76 11.69 -2.04 18.03
N VAL A 77 11.29 -3.00 17.23
CA VAL A 77 12.17 -3.70 16.31
C VAL A 77 11.77 -3.28 14.90
N SER A 78 12.68 -2.59 14.23
CA SER A 78 12.49 -2.09 12.87
C SER A 78 13.37 -2.89 11.91
N VAL A 79 12.79 -3.39 10.82
CA VAL A 79 13.49 -4.23 9.85
C VAL A 79 13.47 -3.60 8.46
N ASP A 80 14.61 -3.62 7.77
CA ASP A 80 14.72 -3.18 6.38
C ASP A 80 15.60 -4.12 5.57
N VAL A 81 15.21 -4.35 4.31
CA VAL A 81 15.96 -5.21 3.39
C VAL A 81 17.18 -4.49 2.80
N VAL A 82 17.19 -3.15 2.82
CA VAL A 82 18.27 -2.33 2.26
C VAL A 82 19.34 -2.05 3.33
N PRO A 83 20.56 -2.62 3.22
CA PRO A 83 21.58 -2.48 4.25
C PRO A 83 21.97 -1.02 4.53
N ASP A 84 22.14 -0.22 3.47
CA ASP A 84 22.56 1.18 3.59
C ASP A 84 21.55 2.04 4.36
N LEU A 85 20.23 1.79 4.19
CA LEU A 85 19.17 2.49 4.91
C LEU A 85 19.14 2.07 6.38
N ALA A 86 19.25 0.77 6.65
CA ALA A 86 19.33 0.25 8.02
C ALA A 86 20.58 0.76 8.76
N ASP A 87 21.74 0.74 8.12
CA ASP A 87 23.00 1.28 8.67
C ASP A 87 22.87 2.77 8.99
N ARG A 88 22.31 3.55 8.06
CA ARG A 88 22.06 4.98 8.25
C ARG A 88 21.12 5.24 9.41
N ALA A 89 19.97 4.56 9.47
CA ALA A 89 19.00 4.73 10.55
C ALA A 89 19.58 4.35 11.92
N ARG A 90 20.34 3.24 12.01
CA ARG A 90 21.08 2.85 13.23
C ARG A 90 21.98 3.97 13.74
N GLU A 91 22.78 4.56 12.86
CA GLU A 91 23.70 5.63 13.22
C GLU A 91 22.96 6.90 13.67
N LEU A 92 21.87 7.27 13.00
CA LEU A 92 21.06 8.45 13.37
C LEU A 92 20.39 8.28 14.74
N HIS A 93 19.78 7.13 15.01
CA HIS A 93 19.19 6.83 16.32
C HIS A 93 20.25 6.86 17.42
N ARG A 94 21.42 6.24 17.18
CA ARG A 94 22.55 6.24 18.12
C ARG A 94 23.04 7.66 18.44
N ARG A 95 23.20 8.51 17.42
CA ARG A 95 23.62 9.92 17.60
C ARG A 95 22.64 10.76 18.40
N ARG A 96 21.35 10.46 18.28
CA ARG A 96 20.29 11.11 19.08
C ARG A 96 20.11 10.46 20.46
N GLY A 97 20.91 9.45 20.80
CA GLY A 97 20.81 8.74 22.08
C GLY A 97 19.46 8.01 22.26
N ARG A 98 18.79 7.65 21.16
CA ARG A 98 17.46 7.03 21.22
C ARG A 98 17.60 5.58 21.70
N GLY A 99 17.08 5.32 22.90
CA GLY A 99 16.82 3.98 23.41
C GLY A 99 15.49 3.43 22.87
N GLY A 100 15.21 2.17 23.18
CA GLY A 100 13.91 1.56 22.86
C GLY A 100 13.69 1.22 21.38
N ILE A 101 14.69 1.37 20.51
CA ILE A 101 14.63 0.93 19.11
C ILE A 101 15.86 0.11 18.72
N GLU A 102 15.62 -1.04 18.10
CA GLU A 102 16.61 -1.86 17.42
C GLU A 102 16.29 -1.90 15.92
N VAL A 103 17.26 -1.52 15.09
CA VAL A 103 17.13 -1.58 13.62
C VAL A 103 17.95 -2.75 13.09
N ARG A 104 17.32 -3.59 12.27
CA ARG A 104 17.91 -4.82 11.72
C ARG A 104 17.87 -4.79 10.20
N THR A 105 18.96 -5.23 9.58
CA THR A 105 18.98 -5.50 8.14
C THR A 105 18.48 -6.93 7.91
N ALA A 106 17.25 -7.09 7.46
CA ALA A 106 16.59 -8.37 7.32
C ALA A 106 15.42 -8.30 6.33
N ASP A 107 14.98 -9.46 5.84
CA ASP A 107 13.75 -9.54 5.07
C ASP A 107 12.54 -9.41 6.00
N GLY A 108 11.80 -8.32 5.86
CA GLY A 108 10.65 -8.06 6.72
C GLY A 108 9.53 -9.10 6.58
N ARG A 109 9.52 -9.95 5.55
CA ARG A 109 8.50 -11.00 5.38
C ARG A 109 8.57 -12.03 6.51
N GLU A 110 9.77 -12.19 7.08
CA GLU A 110 10.05 -13.05 8.22
C GLU A 110 9.82 -12.36 9.58
N GLY A 111 9.44 -11.07 9.57
CA GLY A 111 9.34 -10.25 10.78
C GLY A 111 10.69 -10.10 11.47
N ALA A 112 10.71 -10.33 12.79
CA ALA A 112 11.91 -10.38 13.61
C ALA A 112 11.86 -11.60 14.56
N PRO A 113 12.26 -12.79 14.08
CA PRO A 113 12.27 -14.01 14.89
C PRO A 113 13.02 -13.81 16.21
N ASP A 114 12.54 -14.44 17.28
CA ASP A 114 13.05 -14.33 18.66
C ASP A 114 12.89 -12.95 19.35
N HIS A 115 12.26 -11.96 18.69
CA HIS A 115 12.01 -10.63 19.27
C HIS A 115 10.54 -10.39 19.63
N GLY A 116 9.63 -11.29 19.22
CA GLY A 116 8.24 -11.28 19.64
C GLY A 116 8.04 -11.70 21.11
N PRO A 117 6.79 -11.71 21.59
CA PRO A 117 5.60 -11.27 20.87
C PRO A 117 5.51 -9.72 20.76
N PHE A 118 4.84 -9.23 19.72
CA PHE A 118 4.62 -7.81 19.46
C PHE A 118 3.17 -7.42 19.72
N ASP A 119 2.96 -6.34 20.47
CA ASP A 119 1.63 -5.77 20.73
C ASP A 119 1.09 -4.99 19.53
N ARG A 120 2.00 -4.48 18.69
CA ARG A 120 1.69 -3.72 17.47
C ARG A 120 2.59 -4.13 16.33
N ILE A 121 2.02 -4.19 15.13
CA ILE A 121 2.77 -4.46 13.89
C ILE A 121 2.37 -3.40 12.86
N VAL A 122 3.36 -2.75 12.26
CA VAL A 122 3.13 -1.76 11.21
C VAL A 122 4.08 -1.98 10.04
N ALA A 123 3.58 -1.83 8.82
CA ALA A 123 4.40 -1.96 7.62
C ALA A 123 4.29 -0.73 6.71
N TRP A 124 5.45 -0.27 6.26
CA TRP A 124 5.65 0.80 5.28
C TRP A 124 6.02 0.25 3.89
N ALA A 125 5.76 -1.04 3.66
CA ALA A 125 5.89 -1.75 2.39
C ALA A 125 4.65 -2.63 2.18
N THR A 126 4.24 -2.82 0.93
CA THR A 126 3.04 -3.60 0.57
C THR A 126 3.40 -5.05 0.29
N PRO A 127 3.06 -6.02 1.16
CA PRO A 127 3.13 -7.43 0.84
C PRO A 127 1.94 -7.91 0.01
N ASP A 128 2.11 -9.04 -0.68
CA ASP A 128 1.08 -9.71 -1.47
C ASP A 128 -0.02 -10.34 -0.59
N LEU A 129 0.34 -10.72 0.64
CA LEU A 129 -0.51 -11.27 1.69
C LEU A 129 0.00 -10.80 3.05
N ILE A 130 -0.79 -10.89 4.12
CA ILE A 130 -0.27 -10.65 5.47
C ILE A 130 0.57 -11.88 5.88
N PRO A 131 1.91 -11.78 6.03
CA PRO A 131 2.77 -12.95 6.28
C PRO A 131 2.43 -13.68 7.57
N GLN A 132 2.43 -15.02 7.52
CA GLN A 132 2.19 -15.85 8.72
C GLN A 132 3.20 -15.55 9.83
N ALA A 133 4.46 -15.24 9.47
CA ALA A 133 5.49 -14.88 10.43
C ALA A 133 5.11 -13.65 11.29
N TRP A 134 4.36 -12.69 10.75
CA TRP A 134 3.90 -11.53 11.53
C TRP A 134 2.85 -11.95 12.55
N VAL A 135 1.95 -12.86 12.17
CA VAL A 135 0.89 -13.42 13.03
C VAL A 135 1.49 -14.26 14.14
N ASP A 136 2.46 -15.11 13.81
CA ASP A 136 3.13 -16.00 14.77
C ASP A 136 3.95 -15.22 15.81
N GLN A 137 4.39 -14.01 15.45
CA GLN A 137 5.12 -13.10 16.32
C GLN A 137 4.21 -12.07 17.01
N ALA A 138 2.91 -12.11 16.79
CA ALA A 138 1.96 -11.19 17.40
C ALA A 138 1.57 -11.65 18.82
N ALA A 139 1.44 -10.70 19.74
CA ALA A 139 0.82 -10.94 21.03
C ALA A 139 -0.70 -11.19 20.87
N PRO A 140 -1.34 -11.92 21.80
CA PRO A 140 -2.79 -11.99 21.85
C PRO A 140 -3.43 -10.59 21.91
N GLY A 141 -4.29 -10.28 20.95
CA GLY A 141 -4.95 -8.97 20.82
C GLY A 141 -4.10 -7.91 20.11
N ALA A 142 -2.94 -8.27 19.54
CA ALA A 142 -2.09 -7.32 18.84
C ALA A 142 -2.83 -6.64 17.69
N LEU A 143 -2.54 -5.35 17.50
CA LEU A 143 -3.07 -4.56 16.40
C LEU A 143 -2.04 -4.45 15.29
N LEU A 144 -2.47 -4.78 14.07
CA LEU A 144 -1.69 -4.80 12.85
C LEU A 144 -2.26 -3.76 11.89
N ILE A 145 -1.39 -2.87 11.37
CA ILE A 145 -1.74 -1.95 10.30
C ILE A 145 -0.75 -2.13 9.15
N THR A 146 -1.23 -2.55 7.99
CA THR A 146 -0.39 -2.80 6.82
C THR A 146 -1.14 -2.43 5.55
N PRO A 147 -0.50 -1.80 4.54
CA PRO A 147 -0.97 -1.99 3.17
C PRO A 147 -0.93 -3.49 2.82
N VAL A 148 -1.78 -3.94 1.92
CA VAL A 148 -1.71 -5.30 1.37
C VAL A 148 -2.36 -5.29 0.00
N GLN A 149 -1.90 -6.16 -0.90
CA GLN A 149 -2.59 -6.41 -2.16
C GLN A 149 -3.97 -7.03 -1.89
N VAL A 150 -5.02 -6.52 -2.56
CA VAL A 150 -6.41 -6.94 -2.33
C VAL A 150 -7.12 -7.54 -3.55
N THR A 151 -6.44 -7.57 -4.69
CA THR A 151 -6.86 -8.31 -5.90
C THR A 151 -5.69 -9.16 -6.42
N PRO A 152 -5.84 -9.99 -7.46
CA PRO A 152 -4.71 -10.72 -8.05
C PRO A 152 -3.71 -9.82 -8.78
N LEU A 153 -4.09 -8.56 -9.09
CA LEU A 153 -3.28 -7.66 -9.89
C LEU A 153 -2.32 -6.84 -9.02
N VAL A 154 -1.12 -6.60 -9.53
CA VAL A 154 -0.14 -5.72 -8.88
C VAL A 154 -0.66 -4.28 -8.75
N LYS A 155 -0.18 -3.52 -7.76
CA LYS A 155 -0.62 -2.14 -7.45
C LYS A 155 -2.09 -1.99 -7.03
N THR A 156 -2.79 -3.09 -6.74
CA THR A 156 -4.17 -3.07 -6.21
C THR A 156 -4.19 -3.24 -4.70
N ASN A 157 -3.90 -2.15 -3.98
CA ASN A 157 -3.62 -2.21 -2.56
C ASN A 157 -4.64 -1.42 -1.74
N ALA A 158 -4.82 -1.82 -0.48
CA ALA A 158 -5.49 -1.06 0.56
C ALA A 158 -4.75 -1.21 1.89
N VAL A 159 -4.86 -0.23 2.77
CA VAL A 159 -4.36 -0.31 4.15
C VAL A 159 -5.41 -1.00 5.02
N VAL A 160 -5.06 -2.14 5.59
CA VAL A 160 -5.89 -2.94 6.50
C VAL A 160 -5.51 -2.62 7.94
N VAL A 161 -6.53 -2.48 8.79
CA VAL A 161 -6.39 -2.50 10.25
C VAL A 161 -6.99 -3.81 10.75
N ALA A 162 -6.20 -4.59 11.48
CA ALA A 162 -6.61 -5.91 11.94
C ALA A 162 -6.06 -6.27 13.33
N HIS A 163 -6.77 -7.16 14.01
CA HIS A 163 -6.37 -7.74 15.28
C HIS A 163 -6.01 -9.21 15.15
N VAL A 164 -4.96 -9.63 15.86
CA VAL A 164 -4.60 -11.05 16.02
C VAL A 164 -5.21 -11.57 17.32
N ALA A 165 -6.11 -12.53 17.23
CA ALA A 165 -6.72 -13.18 18.39
C ALA A 165 -5.74 -14.15 19.08
N ALA A 166 -6.04 -14.53 20.32
CA ALA A 166 -5.20 -15.43 21.11
C ALA A 166 -5.02 -16.84 20.48
N ASP A 167 -5.95 -17.25 19.60
CA ASP A 167 -5.89 -18.51 18.86
C ASP A 167 -5.16 -18.38 17.50
N GLY A 168 -4.52 -17.23 17.24
CA GLY A 168 -3.79 -16.95 16.00
C GLY A 168 -4.67 -16.57 14.81
N ARG A 169 -5.99 -16.46 14.99
CA ARG A 169 -6.88 -15.96 13.92
C ARG A 169 -6.73 -14.45 13.78
N ILE A 170 -6.82 -13.96 12.55
CA ILE A 170 -6.85 -12.52 12.27
C ILE A 170 -8.28 -12.10 11.96
N ALA A 171 -8.71 -10.98 12.52
CA ALA A 171 -9.94 -10.29 12.13
C ALA A 171 -9.60 -8.84 11.75
N ALA A 172 -10.11 -8.36 10.63
CA ALA A 172 -9.87 -6.99 10.19
C ALA A 172 -11.10 -6.11 10.44
N ASP A 173 -10.86 -4.91 10.96
CA ASP A 173 -11.91 -3.99 11.40
C ASP A 173 -12.25 -2.97 10.32
N SER A 174 -11.24 -2.49 9.60
CA SER A 174 -11.39 -1.39 8.65
C SER A 174 -10.32 -1.37 7.57
N LEU A 175 -10.60 -0.58 6.53
CA LEU A 175 -9.76 -0.39 5.36
C LEU A 175 -9.64 1.10 5.04
N PHE A 176 -8.51 1.51 4.48
CA PHE A 176 -8.28 2.87 3.99
C PHE A 176 -7.54 2.84 2.65
N PRO A 177 -7.71 3.85 1.79
CA PRO A 177 -6.92 3.96 0.57
C PRO A 177 -5.44 4.15 0.93
N GLY A 178 -4.58 3.38 0.27
CA GLY A 178 -3.15 3.54 0.43
C GLY A 178 -2.37 2.32 -0.05
N GLY A 179 -1.08 2.51 -0.17
CA GLY A 179 -0.11 1.51 -0.56
C GLY A 179 1.26 2.14 -0.52
N TYR A 180 2.26 1.31 -0.22
CA TYR A 180 3.66 1.69 -0.31
C TYR A 180 4.35 0.88 -1.40
N VAL A 181 5.67 1.01 -1.50
CA VAL A 181 6.51 0.17 -2.35
C VAL A 181 6.23 -1.30 -2.10
N GLU A 182 6.28 -2.12 -3.15
CA GLU A 182 6.11 -3.56 -3.05
C GLU A 182 7.17 -4.16 -2.14
N MET A 183 6.73 -5.05 -1.26
CA MET A 183 7.64 -5.82 -0.44
C MET A 183 8.37 -6.85 -1.29
N HIS A 184 9.70 -6.87 -1.17
CA HIS A 184 10.54 -7.79 -1.93
C HIS A 184 11.71 -8.26 -1.06
N GLY A 185 12.18 -9.49 -1.30
CA GLY A 185 13.33 -10.05 -0.59
C GLY A 185 14.69 -9.56 -1.07
N GLU A 186 14.70 -8.65 -2.04
CA GLU A 186 15.91 -8.10 -2.65
C GLU A 186 15.78 -6.58 -2.76
N VAL A 187 16.92 -5.90 -2.79
CA VAL A 187 16.98 -4.45 -2.97
C VAL A 187 16.51 -4.08 -4.38
N LEU A 188 15.43 -3.30 -4.47
CA LEU A 188 14.93 -2.78 -5.73
C LEU A 188 15.63 -1.46 -6.09
N THR A 189 16.13 -1.37 -7.31
CA THR A 189 16.86 -0.18 -7.81
C THR A 189 15.99 0.71 -8.70
N GLN A 190 14.75 0.30 -8.99
CA GLN A 190 13.78 1.06 -9.77
C GLN A 190 12.36 0.76 -9.26
N TRP A 191 11.45 1.72 -9.45
CA TRP A 191 10.11 1.69 -8.86
C TRP A 191 9.00 1.96 -9.88
N LEU A 192 9.36 2.16 -11.15
CA LEU A 192 8.42 2.47 -12.21
C LEU A 192 7.72 1.22 -12.74
N VAL A 193 8.42 0.08 -12.73
CA VAL A 193 7.87 -1.23 -13.09
C VAL A 193 7.81 -2.09 -11.84
N PRO A 194 6.63 -2.61 -11.47
CA PRO A 194 6.54 -3.57 -10.38
C PRO A 194 7.46 -4.78 -10.62
N PRO A 195 8.09 -5.33 -9.58
CA PRO A 195 9.00 -6.47 -9.74
C PRO A 195 8.31 -7.76 -10.18
N ARG A 196 6.97 -7.83 -10.06
CA ARG A 196 6.13 -9.00 -10.35
C ARG A 196 4.76 -8.57 -10.87
N GLY A 197 4.01 -9.50 -11.46
CA GLY A 197 2.63 -9.28 -11.88
C GLY A 197 2.47 -8.35 -13.09
N VAL A 198 3.52 -8.16 -13.89
CA VAL A 198 3.48 -7.43 -15.16
C VAL A 198 3.44 -8.41 -16.32
N ASP A 199 2.42 -8.33 -17.16
CA ASP A 199 2.20 -9.26 -18.26
C ASP A 199 2.90 -8.79 -19.55
N ALA A 200 2.91 -7.48 -19.81
CA ALA A 200 3.61 -6.88 -20.93
C ALA A 200 4.26 -5.53 -20.59
N LEU A 201 5.31 -5.19 -21.33
CA LEU A 201 6.14 -4.00 -21.11
C LEU A 201 6.53 -3.38 -22.45
N ALA A 202 6.40 -2.07 -22.56
CA ALA A 202 6.88 -1.24 -23.65
C ALA A 202 7.66 -0.03 -23.08
N HIS A 203 8.32 0.73 -23.96
CA HIS A 203 9.00 1.97 -23.59
C HIS A 203 8.52 3.09 -24.51
N ASP A 204 8.40 4.30 -23.96
CA ASP A 204 8.14 5.50 -24.77
C ASP A 204 9.41 6.02 -25.45
N ALA A 205 9.29 7.14 -26.16
CA ALA A 205 10.39 7.74 -26.91
C ALA A 205 11.57 8.17 -26.04
N ASP A 206 11.33 8.48 -24.76
CA ASP A 206 12.35 8.88 -23.79
C ASP A 206 12.91 7.67 -23.01
N GLY A 207 12.43 6.46 -23.33
CA GLY A 207 12.85 5.22 -22.68
C GLY A 207 12.17 4.97 -21.34
N ALA A 208 11.11 5.71 -20.97
CA ALA A 208 10.38 5.44 -19.75
C ALA A 208 9.51 4.18 -19.92
N PRO A 209 9.43 3.31 -18.90
CA PRO A 209 8.72 2.05 -19.02
C PRO A 209 7.21 2.21 -18.87
N TRP A 210 6.46 1.54 -19.75
CA TRP A 210 5.01 1.42 -19.71
C TRP A 210 4.66 -0.06 -19.60
N TRP A 211 3.78 -0.42 -18.68
CA TRP A 211 3.48 -1.82 -18.40
C TRP A 211 1.99 -2.04 -18.22
N ILE A 212 1.56 -3.29 -18.42
CA ILE A 212 0.17 -3.71 -18.20
C ILE A 212 0.13 -5.00 -17.40
N ALA A 213 -0.78 -5.04 -16.45
CA ALA A 213 -1.21 -6.22 -15.71
C ALA A 213 -2.71 -6.42 -16.00
N ALA A 214 -3.05 -7.48 -16.73
CA ALA A 214 -4.42 -7.81 -17.10
C ALA A 214 -4.53 -9.30 -17.46
N PRO A 215 -5.61 -10.00 -17.05
CA PRO A 215 -5.73 -11.44 -17.28
C PRO A 215 -5.51 -11.88 -18.74
N TRP A 216 -6.03 -11.13 -19.71
CA TRP A 216 -5.88 -11.43 -21.14
C TRP A 216 -4.46 -11.12 -21.67
N ALA A 217 -3.75 -10.18 -21.06
CA ALA A 217 -2.46 -9.71 -21.55
C ALA A 217 -1.36 -10.77 -21.40
N ALA A 218 -1.50 -11.65 -20.41
CA ALA A 218 -0.63 -12.82 -20.25
C ALA A 218 -0.75 -13.80 -21.44
N GLU A 219 -1.93 -13.90 -22.04
CA GLU A 219 -2.22 -14.81 -23.15
C GLU A 219 -1.81 -14.21 -24.52
N ASP A 220 -1.94 -12.88 -24.69
CA ASP A 220 -1.49 -12.17 -25.90
C ASP A 220 -0.63 -10.95 -25.57
N ARG A 221 0.63 -11.24 -25.20
CA ARG A 221 1.63 -10.21 -24.90
C ARG A 221 1.85 -9.23 -26.05
N GLN A 222 1.80 -9.68 -27.30
CA GLN A 222 2.08 -8.81 -28.44
C GLN A 222 0.95 -7.79 -28.65
N ALA A 223 -0.31 -8.19 -28.48
CA ALA A 223 -1.43 -7.26 -28.47
C ALA A 223 -1.33 -6.27 -27.32
N ALA A 224 -0.98 -6.74 -26.12
CA ALA A 224 -0.78 -5.88 -24.96
C ALA A 224 0.33 -4.82 -25.18
N GLU A 225 1.47 -5.19 -25.77
CA GLU A 225 2.54 -4.23 -26.11
C GLU A 225 2.11 -3.22 -27.19
N ARG A 226 1.26 -3.63 -28.16
CA ARG A 226 0.69 -2.70 -29.14
C ARG A 226 -0.26 -1.71 -28.48
N LEU A 227 -1.14 -2.18 -27.59
CA LEU A 227 -2.06 -1.34 -26.84
C LEU A 227 -1.33 -0.28 -26.02
N LEU A 228 -0.25 -0.66 -25.33
CA LEU A 228 0.59 0.27 -24.57
C LEU A 228 1.13 1.42 -25.44
N ARG A 229 1.60 1.11 -26.66
CA ARG A 229 2.09 2.14 -27.59
C ARG A 229 0.98 3.07 -28.07
N THR A 230 -0.22 2.52 -28.30
CA THR A 230 -1.38 3.34 -28.65
C THR A 230 -1.74 4.31 -27.52
N LEU A 231 -1.76 3.84 -26.27
CA LEU A 231 -2.09 4.64 -25.09
C LEU A 231 -1.18 5.86 -24.88
N MET A 232 0.08 5.80 -25.31
CA MET A 232 1.03 6.92 -25.22
C MET A 232 0.59 8.17 -26.02
N SER A 233 -0.32 8.02 -26.99
CA SER A 233 -0.76 9.10 -27.88
C SER A 233 -2.14 9.68 -27.54
N VAL A 234 -2.78 9.18 -26.47
CA VAL A 234 -4.20 9.42 -26.19
C VAL A 234 -4.37 10.56 -25.19
N ARG A 235 -5.36 11.43 -25.43
CA ARG A 235 -5.75 12.50 -24.49
C ARG A 235 -6.78 11.99 -23.48
N SER A 236 -6.73 12.48 -22.25
CA SER A 236 -7.72 12.18 -21.23
C SER A 236 -9.03 12.97 -21.41
N GLN A 237 -10.13 12.41 -20.90
CA GLN A 237 -11.42 13.05 -20.73
C GLN A 237 -11.99 12.71 -19.35
N ARG A 238 -12.67 13.65 -18.70
CA ARG A 238 -13.20 13.44 -17.34
C ARG A 238 -14.38 12.46 -17.33
N LEU A 239 -14.37 11.49 -16.43
CA LEU A 239 -15.43 10.47 -16.25
C LEU A 239 -16.29 10.71 -15.00
N LEU A 240 -15.64 10.91 -13.84
CA LEU A 240 -16.35 11.16 -12.58
C LEU A 240 -16.56 12.66 -12.38
N THR A 241 -17.63 13.01 -11.67
CA THR A 241 -17.92 14.39 -11.28
C THR A 241 -17.04 14.83 -10.11
N GLU A 242 -16.97 16.14 -9.81
CA GLU A 242 -16.09 16.67 -8.77
C GLU A 242 -16.45 16.21 -7.34
N ASP A 243 -17.70 15.80 -7.13
CA ASP A 243 -18.22 15.21 -5.89
C ASP A 243 -17.98 13.69 -5.79
N GLU A 244 -17.51 13.05 -6.85
CA GLU A 244 -17.29 11.61 -6.90
C GLU A 244 -15.83 11.25 -6.55
N SER A 245 -15.69 10.39 -5.54
CA SER A 245 -14.39 9.94 -5.04
C SER A 245 -13.83 8.80 -5.88
N VAL A 246 -12.68 9.06 -6.53
CA VAL A 246 -11.89 8.04 -7.25
C VAL A 246 -11.49 6.88 -6.33
N GLN A 247 -11.19 7.17 -5.06
CA GLN A 247 -10.79 6.14 -4.09
C GLN A 247 -11.97 5.23 -3.73
N ASP A 248 -13.17 5.80 -3.58
CA ASP A 248 -14.37 5.01 -3.27
C ASP A 248 -14.81 4.16 -4.45
N PHE A 249 -14.76 4.71 -5.67
CA PHE A 249 -15.01 3.91 -6.88
C PHE A 249 -13.95 2.80 -7.04
N THR A 250 -12.68 3.07 -6.72
CA THR A 250 -11.61 2.05 -6.73
C THR A 250 -11.90 0.94 -5.72
N ALA A 251 -12.28 1.28 -4.49
CA ALA A 251 -12.63 0.28 -3.46
C ALA A 251 -13.81 -0.60 -3.89
N TYR A 252 -14.83 0.02 -4.49
CA TYR A 252 -15.97 -0.70 -5.05
C TYR A 252 -15.53 -1.70 -6.13
N LEU A 253 -14.71 -1.26 -7.10
CA LEU A 253 -14.21 -2.12 -8.17
C LEU A 253 -13.40 -3.30 -7.65
N TYR A 254 -12.52 -3.08 -6.65
CA TYR A 254 -11.79 -4.15 -5.99
C TYR A 254 -12.71 -5.17 -5.32
N ALA A 255 -13.84 -4.73 -4.77
CA ALA A 255 -14.79 -5.60 -4.09
C ALA A 255 -15.71 -6.39 -5.04
N VAL A 256 -16.13 -5.80 -6.16
CA VAL A 256 -17.18 -6.38 -7.02
C VAL A 256 -16.66 -6.97 -8.33
N ARG A 257 -15.48 -6.55 -8.80
CA ARG A 257 -14.94 -6.90 -10.12
C ARG A 257 -13.44 -7.25 -10.12
N PRO A 258 -12.83 -7.83 -9.06
CA PRO A 258 -11.37 -7.94 -8.95
C PRO A 258 -10.69 -8.68 -10.11
N GLU A 259 -11.39 -9.62 -10.75
CA GLU A 259 -10.88 -10.46 -11.84
C GLU A 259 -11.08 -9.83 -13.25
N GLU A 260 -11.83 -8.75 -13.36
CA GLU A 260 -12.10 -8.05 -14.64
C GLU A 260 -11.21 -6.82 -14.83
N LEU A 261 -10.40 -6.48 -13.83
CA LEU A 261 -9.60 -5.26 -13.82
C LEU A 261 -8.36 -5.38 -14.70
N SER A 262 -7.83 -4.22 -15.07
CA SER A 262 -6.53 -4.05 -15.68
C SER A 262 -5.82 -2.88 -15.01
N ILE A 263 -4.52 -3.03 -14.78
CA ILE A 263 -3.64 -1.97 -14.29
C ILE A 263 -2.63 -1.64 -15.39
N VAL A 264 -2.48 -0.36 -15.69
CA VAL A 264 -1.52 0.11 -16.68
C VAL A 264 -0.60 1.16 -16.05
N GLY A 265 0.69 0.89 -16.02
CA GLY A 265 1.72 1.87 -15.69
C GLY A 265 2.04 2.75 -16.88
N THR A 266 2.07 4.06 -16.67
CA THR A 266 2.20 5.08 -17.72
C THR A 266 3.46 5.92 -17.50
N GLY A 267 4.62 5.24 -17.45
CA GLY A 267 5.91 5.89 -17.20
C GLY A 267 5.95 6.65 -15.87
N SER A 268 6.46 7.88 -15.90
CA SER A 268 6.52 8.74 -14.71
C SER A 268 5.17 9.32 -14.30
N ALA A 269 4.11 9.13 -15.10
CA ALA A 269 2.77 9.62 -14.78
C ALA A 269 2.00 8.72 -13.79
N GLY A 270 2.62 7.65 -13.29
CA GLY A 270 2.02 6.73 -12.33
C GLY A 270 1.34 5.54 -13.00
N TRP A 271 0.21 5.11 -12.46
CA TRP A 271 -0.55 3.98 -12.97
C TRP A 271 -2.06 4.25 -12.96
N ARG A 272 -2.77 3.53 -13.84
CA ARG A 272 -4.20 3.67 -14.09
C ARG A 272 -4.92 2.34 -13.89
N LEU A 273 -6.19 2.42 -13.51
CA LEU A 273 -7.05 1.27 -13.25
C LEU A 273 -8.23 1.30 -14.23
N GLY A 274 -8.61 0.16 -14.80
CA GLY A 274 -9.84 0.09 -15.58
C GLY A 274 -10.01 -1.24 -16.27
N CYS A 275 -10.45 -1.20 -17.53
CA CYS A 275 -10.68 -2.38 -18.37
C CYS A 275 -9.84 -2.25 -19.64
N THR A 276 -9.24 -3.35 -20.07
CA THR A 276 -8.48 -3.44 -21.33
C THR A 276 -8.82 -4.73 -22.07
N SER A 277 -8.61 -4.73 -23.37
CA SER A 277 -8.67 -5.90 -24.26
C SER A 277 -7.62 -5.75 -25.36
N GLY A 278 -7.48 -6.76 -26.23
CA GLY A 278 -6.62 -6.65 -27.41
C GLY A 278 -7.03 -5.51 -28.38
N ASP A 279 -8.28 -5.05 -28.29
CA ASP A 279 -8.89 -4.10 -29.21
C ASP A 279 -9.10 -2.70 -28.61
N GLY A 280 -8.97 -2.52 -27.29
CA GLY A 280 -9.19 -1.23 -26.66
C GLY A 280 -8.84 -1.16 -25.17
N ALA A 281 -8.88 0.05 -24.62
CA ALA A 281 -8.62 0.32 -23.21
C ALA A 281 -9.47 1.49 -22.73
N ALA A 282 -10.00 1.40 -21.51
CA ALA A 282 -10.60 2.50 -20.77
C ALA A 282 -10.07 2.49 -19.34
N LEU A 283 -9.34 3.52 -18.97
CA LEU A 283 -8.50 3.54 -17.77
C LEU A 283 -8.70 4.84 -17.01
N LEU A 284 -9.06 4.74 -15.74
CA LEU A 284 -9.16 5.83 -14.78
C LEU A 284 -7.78 6.19 -14.24
N ASP A 285 -7.45 7.48 -14.31
CA ASP A 285 -6.26 8.06 -13.71
C ASP A 285 -6.44 8.20 -12.19
N ARG A 286 -5.58 7.52 -11.42
CA ARG A 286 -5.62 7.53 -9.96
C ARG A 286 -4.88 8.72 -9.35
N GLY A 287 -4.06 9.45 -10.13
CA GLY A 287 -3.22 10.54 -9.68
C GLY A 287 -3.80 11.94 -9.91
N THR A 288 -4.56 12.14 -11.00
CA THR A 288 -5.04 13.49 -11.40
C THR A 288 -6.52 13.77 -11.16
N GLY A 289 -7.30 12.78 -10.72
CA GLY A 289 -8.67 12.99 -10.24
C GLY A 289 -9.76 12.92 -11.32
N ALA A 290 -10.23 11.69 -11.56
CA ALA A 290 -11.42 11.34 -12.33
C ALA A 290 -11.29 11.35 -13.86
N ASP A 291 -10.10 11.62 -14.39
CA ASP A 291 -9.84 11.54 -15.83
C ASP A 291 -9.76 10.09 -16.30
N VAL A 292 -10.36 9.82 -17.45
CA VAL A 292 -10.29 8.54 -18.17
C VAL A 292 -9.52 8.73 -19.46
N VAL A 293 -8.67 7.76 -19.74
CA VAL A 293 -8.04 7.58 -21.04
C VAL A 293 -8.74 6.42 -21.73
N HIS A 294 -9.27 6.68 -22.93
CA HIS A 294 -9.91 5.68 -23.77
C HIS A 294 -9.27 5.61 -25.16
N THR A 295 -9.03 4.40 -25.65
CA THR A 295 -8.55 4.16 -27.01
C THR A 295 -9.03 2.82 -27.54
N GLY A 296 -8.94 2.65 -28.86
CA GLY A 296 -9.40 1.45 -29.56
C GLY A 296 -10.91 1.37 -29.68
N ASP A 297 -11.46 0.17 -29.65
CA ASP A 297 -12.90 -0.06 -29.71
C ASP A 297 -13.64 0.56 -28.52
N ARG A 298 -14.96 0.74 -28.67
CA ARG A 298 -15.80 1.28 -27.59
C ARG A 298 -16.08 0.28 -26.49
N GLY A 299 -15.75 -1.01 -26.66
CA GLY A 299 -16.10 -2.06 -25.72
C GLY A 299 -15.55 -1.78 -24.32
N ALA A 300 -14.27 -1.46 -24.21
CA ALA A 300 -13.65 -1.13 -22.93
C ALA A 300 -14.28 0.12 -22.27
N LEU A 301 -14.64 1.14 -23.06
CA LEU A 301 -15.29 2.35 -22.56
C LEU A 301 -16.70 2.07 -22.06
N ASP A 302 -17.50 1.36 -22.84
CA ASP A 302 -18.88 1.02 -22.49
C ASP A 302 -18.89 0.12 -21.24
N THR A 303 -17.91 -0.78 -21.08
CA THR A 303 -17.71 -1.56 -19.83
C THR A 303 -17.42 -0.64 -18.63
N LEU A 304 -16.45 0.27 -18.74
CA LEU A 304 -16.09 1.15 -17.63
C LEU A 304 -17.26 2.08 -17.26
N LEU A 305 -17.98 2.61 -18.26
CA LEU A 305 -19.19 3.41 -18.04
C LEU A 305 -20.28 2.61 -17.30
N GLY A 306 -20.52 1.37 -17.71
CA GLY A 306 -21.46 0.48 -17.03
C GLY A 306 -21.06 0.17 -15.58
N TRP A 307 -19.76 0.04 -15.30
CA TRP A 307 -19.27 -0.09 -13.92
C TRP A 307 -19.52 1.18 -13.09
N THR A 308 -19.30 2.36 -13.68
CA THR A 308 -19.58 3.65 -13.04
C THR A 308 -21.07 3.83 -12.77
N GLU A 309 -21.94 3.47 -13.70
CA GLU A 309 -23.39 3.49 -13.51
C GLU A 309 -23.81 2.52 -12.39
N SER A 310 -23.29 1.29 -12.39
CA SER A 310 -23.56 0.29 -11.33
C SER A 310 -23.13 0.81 -9.94
N TRP A 311 -21.99 1.48 -9.86
CA TRP A 311 -21.50 2.09 -8.62
C TRP A 311 -22.43 3.22 -8.14
N ARG A 312 -22.88 4.09 -9.06
CA ARG A 312 -23.84 5.16 -8.76
C ARG A 312 -25.18 4.61 -8.28
N GLU A 313 -25.70 3.58 -8.94
CA GLU A 313 -26.94 2.89 -8.57
C GLU A 313 -26.84 2.20 -7.20
N ALA A 314 -25.65 1.70 -6.85
CA ALA A 314 -25.36 1.13 -5.54
C ALA A 314 -25.26 2.18 -4.41
N GLY A 315 -25.38 3.47 -4.73
CA GLY A 315 -25.27 4.57 -3.76
C GLY A 315 -23.83 5.04 -3.53
N ARG A 316 -22.94 4.82 -4.50
CA ARG A 316 -21.52 5.21 -4.47
C ARG A 316 -20.76 4.69 -3.24
N PRO A 317 -20.84 3.38 -2.92
CA PRO A 317 -20.12 2.83 -1.78
C PRO A 317 -18.61 3.04 -1.91
N GLY A 318 -17.96 3.27 -0.78
CA GLY A 318 -16.52 3.46 -0.66
C GLY A 318 -15.87 2.56 0.37
N TYR A 319 -14.73 3.00 0.89
CA TYR A 319 -13.99 2.24 1.91
C TYR A 319 -14.78 2.03 3.21
N ALA A 320 -15.81 2.84 3.49
CA ALA A 320 -16.68 2.66 4.65
C ALA A 320 -17.70 1.51 4.47
N GLU A 321 -18.10 1.21 3.23
CA GLU A 321 -19.08 0.16 2.90
C GLU A 321 -18.44 -1.14 2.40
N VAL A 322 -17.13 -1.13 2.15
CA VAL A 322 -16.35 -2.29 1.74
C VAL A 322 -15.65 -2.90 2.96
N CYS A 323 -15.72 -4.22 3.08
CA CYS A 323 -15.11 -4.97 4.18
C CYS A 323 -13.94 -5.83 3.69
N PRO A 324 -12.88 -5.97 4.49
CA PRO A 324 -11.82 -6.94 4.24
C PRO A 324 -12.31 -8.35 4.59
N VAL A 325 -12.04 -9.30 3.70
CA VAL A 325 -12.28 -10.72 3.90
C VAL A 325 -10.93 -11.41 3.92
N LEU A 326 -10.56 -11.95 5.08
CA LEU A 326 -9.29 -12.61 5.30
C LEU A 326 -9.45 -14.11 5.09
N ARG A 327 -8.57 -14.70 4.29
CA ARG A 327 -8.52 -16.14 4.05
C ARG A 327 -7.11 -16.64 4.29
N GLN A 328 -6.98 -17.60 5.20
CA GLN A 328 -5.70 -18.26 5.43
C GLN A 328 -5.31 -19.07 4.18
N VAL A 329 -4.06 -18.91 3.78
CA VAL A 329 -3.41 -19.58 2.64
C VAL A 329 -2.00 -20.00 3.04
N ASP A 330 -1.32 -20.76 2.18
CA ASP A 330 0.08 -21.08 2.40
C ASP A 330 0.91 -19.78 2.50
N GLY A 331 1.67 -19.64 3.57
CA GLY A 331 2.51 -18.48 3.85
C GLY A 331 1.84 -17.30 4.56
N GLY A 332 0.52 -17.31 4.76
CA GLY A 332 -0.16 -16.29 5.56
C GLY A 332 -1.63 -16.06 5.20
N TRP A 333 -2.04 -14.80 5.11
CA TRP A 333 -3.45 -14.43 4.97
C TRP A 333 -3.67 -13.55 3.74
N GLU A 334 -4.39 -14.10 2.77
CA GLU A 334 -4.90 -13.34 1.63
C GLU A 334 -5.99 -12.39 2.12
N VAL A 335 -5.94 -11.15 1.64
CA VAL A 335 -6.99 -10.16 1.87
C VAL A 335 -7.73 -9.93 0.57
N ARG A 336 -9.04 -10.09 0.57
CA ARG A 336 -9.93 -9.69 -0.52
C ARG A 336 -10.93 -8.67 -0.01
N LEU A 337 -11.54 -7.92 -0.92
CA LEU A 337 -12.59 -6.96 -0.57
C LEU A 337 -13.96 -7.54 -0.91
N ALA A 338 -14.95 -7.25 -0.09
CA ALA A 338 -16.35 -7.58 -0.35
C ALA A 338 -17.27 -6.44 0.09
N MET A 339 -18.41 -6.30 -0.58
CA MET A 339 -19.45 -5.37 -0.13
C MET A 339 -20.04 -5.83 1.22
N ALA A 340 -20.20 -4.91 2.17
CA ALA A 340 -20.86 -5.21 3.43
C ALA A 340 -22.29 -5.75 3.16
N SER A 341 -22.63 -6.91 3.72
CA SER A 341 -24.00 -7.41 3.67
C SER A 341 -24.91 -6.47 4.47
N LYS A 342 -25.97 -5.93 3.85
CA LYS A 342 -27.01 -5.16 4.57
C LYS A 342 -27.58 -6.03 5.71
N GLY A 343 -27.18 -5.76 6.96
CA GLY A 343 -27.73 -6.45 8.13
C GLY A 343 -26.76 -6.89 9.24
N ARG A 344 -25.47 -6.54 9.21
CA ARG A 344 -24.53 -6.90 10.29
C ARG A 344 -24.08 -5.74 11.20
N TYR A 345 -24.88 -4.70 11.34
CA TYR A 345 -24.78 -3.75 12.46
C TYR A 345 -26.16 -3.16 12.70
N ALA A 346 -26.97 -3.86 13.50
CA ALA A 346 -28.20 -3.37 14.12
C ALA A 346 -28.13 -3.66 15.61
#